data_AF-A0A0N8RD13-F1
#
_entry.id   AF-A0A0N8RD13-F1
#
_cell.length_a   1.000
_cell.length_b   1.000
_cell.length_c   1.000
_cell.angle_alpha   90.00
_cell.angle_beta   90.00
_cell.angle_gamma   90.00
#
_symmetry.space_group_name_H-M   'P 1'
#
loop_
_entity.id
_entity.type
_entity.pdbx_description
1 polymer ?
#
loop_
_entity_poly.entity_id
_entity_poly.type
_entity_poly.pdbx_seq_one_letter_code
_entity_poly.pdbx_strand_id
1 'polypeptide(L)'
;MSEPTVITKPNNNNNNNNNNNNNNNNNNNRKDSKAIKKPAKVTIASDGSDSVAGANQSAADAVLQDAMTNEDLGRRQVIKNIIVSHFLSGTAKKLKLVDVAERAGITRQALDRYYSDLKPYIAGKKDVTDLVDGTQAKARVETQATINAVDAKWKTKLEQAQVEQDKEVSKAIGSYITTLMNGDIAIFESNQLRKSLEKQTLHAADLKKKVDLLELKLTTSSTHAAPTGAPSTHDKVVYDVDIEQLCVHYQRSRSLDQFEDAKEMELRAIREKFARFTTMPNVHVVMFADRYICRFNEFAANYSAVGETSLIIRLPLFTRIEISNFIKHIPNNFKRSLYVPYLPLEIERKAQRVFNFKQNPLPPEEAMAADGADTPNMAWGLDQIVTFKIRQGD
;
A
#
# COMPACT_ATOMS: atom_id res chain seq x y z
N MET A 1 -27.26 -17.57 64.24
CA MET A 1 -28.38 -18.28 63.59
C MET A 1 -28.78 -17.49 62.36
N SER A 2 -28.79 -18.17 61.21
CA SER A 2 -29.57 -17.87 60.00
C SER A 2 -29.21 -16.63 59.15
N GLU A 3 -28.47 -16.90 58.06
CA GLU A 3 -28.86 -16.46 56.70
C GLU A 3 -30.13 -17.22 56.23
N PRO A 4 -30.68 -17.00 55.02
CA PRO A 4 -30.91 -15.79 54.21
C PRO A 4 -32.35 -15.77 53.62
N THR A 5 -32.76 -14.73 52.89
CA THR A 5 -33.81 -14.90 51.85
C THR A 5 -33.63 -13.95 50.66
N VAL A 6 -33.76 -14.58 49.50
CA VAL A 6 -33.67 -14.14 48.09
C VAL A 6 -34.97 -13.46 47.64
N ILE A 7 -34.96 -12.66 46.55
CA ILE A 7 -35.90 -12.72 45.39
C ILE A 7 -35.62 -11.59 44.36
N THR A 8 -34.99 -12.02 43.25
CA THR A 8 -35.28 -11.79 41.81
C THR A 8 -35.51 -10.42 41.13
N LYS A 9 -34.57 -10.10 40.19
CA LYS A 9 -34.65 -9.74 38.73
C LYS A 9 -35.49 -8.52 38.22
N PRO A 10 -35.30 -8.00 36.97
CA PRO A 10 -34.20 -8.10 35.97
C PRO A 10 -33.69 -6.70 35.46
N ASN A 11 -32.39 -6.53 35.21
CA ASN A 11 -31.68 -6.54 33.91
C ASN A 11 -32.31 -5.75 32.74
N ASN A 12 -31.73 -4.59 32.41
CA ASN A 12 -32.04 -3.79 31.21
C ASN A 12 -30.71 -3.32 30.59
N ASN A 13 -30.23 -4.06 29.58
CA ASN A 13 -29.01 -3.72 28.83
C ASN A 13 -29.41 -3.06 27.50
N ASN A 14 -29.19 -1.75 27.42
CA ASN A 14 -29.06 -1.00 26.19
C ASN A 14 -27.70 -1.32 25.57
N ASN A 15 -27.67 -1.83 24.34
CA ASN A 15 -26.47 -1.76 23.51
C ASN A 15 -26.84 -1.22 22.13
N ASN A 16 -26.42 0.04 21.91
CA ASN A 16 -26.47 0.72 20.64
C ASN A 16 -25.37 0.21 19.71
N ASN A 17 -25.79 -0.05 18.48
CA ASN A 17 -24.95 -0.27 17.30
C ASN A 17 -24.08 0.96 16.99
N ASN A 18 -22.85 0.71 16.57
CA ASN A 18 -22.16 1.54 15.58
C ASN A 18 -21.13 0.69 14.83
N ASN A 19 -21.53 0.21 13.64
CA ASN A 19 -20.63 -0.34 12.62
C ASN A 19 -20.71 0.58 11.41
N ASN A 20 -19.62 1.29 11.12
CA ASN A 20 -19.47 2.11 9.93
C ASN A 20 -18.46 1.45 8.97
N ASN A 21 -18.99 1.02 7.83
CA ASN A 21 -18.46 1.05 6.47
C ASN A 21 -16.93 1.11 6.25
N ASN A 22 -16.41 0.10 5.56
CA ASN A 22 -15.27 0.26 4.67
C ASN A 22 -15.47 -0.58 3.40
N ASN A 23 -15.69 0.11 2.28
CA ASN A 23 -15.51 -0.42 0.94
C ASN A 23 -15.20 0.75 0.00
N ASN A 24 -13.96 0.81 -0.51
CA ASN A 24 -13.71 1.19 -1.91
C ASN A 24 -12.25 0.95 -2.36
N ASN A 25 -12.14 -0.01 -3.28
CA ASN A 25 -11.44 0.01 -4.57
C ASN A 25 -9.94 0.32 -4.67
N ASN A 26 -9.22 -0.78 -4.95
CA ASN A 26 -8.02 -0.85 -5.79
C ASN A 26 -8.32 -0.43 -7.24
N ASN A 27 -7.47 0.44 -7.80
CA ASN A 27 -7.20 0.49 -9.23
C ASN A 27 -5.80 1.07 -9.47
N ASN A 28 -4.85 0.19 -9.80
CA ASN A 28 -3.53 0.58 -10.32
C ASN A 28 -3.26 -0.25 -11.57
N ASN A 29 -3.02 0.43 -12.70
CA ASN A 29 -2.29 -0.17 -13.81
C ASN A 29 -1.50 0.90 -14.60
N ARG A 30 -0.19 0.63 -14.67
CA ARG A 30 0.78 0.92 -15.75
C ARG A 30 1.02 2.38 -16.18
N LYS A 31 2.25 2.84 -15.95
CA LYS A 31 3.05 3.47 -17.01
C LYS A 31 4.55 3.32 -16.74
N ASP A 32 5.22 2.86 -17.77
CA ASP A 32 6.62 2.46 -17.85
C ASP A 32 7.59 3.63 -17.65
N SER A 33 8.68 3.31 -16.96
CA SER A 33 9.90 4.08 -16.84
C SER A 33 10.76 3.91 -18.10
N LYS A 34 11.17 5.03 -18.71
CA LYS A 34 12.30 5.05 -19.66
C LYS A 34 13.38 6.01 -19.16
N ALA A 35 14.51 5.40 -18.81
CA ALA A 35 15.77 6.05 -18.47
C ALA A 35 16.37 6.75 -19.70
N ILE A 36 16.93 7.96 -19.52
CA ILE A 36 18.01 8.46 -20.37
C ILE A 36 19.09 9.11 -19.49
N LYS A 37 20.31 8.66 -19.76
CA LYS A 37 21.57 8.90 -19.10
C LYS A 37 22.03 10.36 -19.28
N LYS A 38 22.62 10.92 -18.22
CA LYS A 38 23.62 12.01 -18.33
C LYS A 38 24.91 11.47 -18.95
N PRO A 39 25.71 12.34 -19.58
CA PRO A 39 27.12 12.34 -19.27
C PRO A 39 27.62 13.71 -18.80
N ALA A 40 28.60 13.64 -17.91
CA ALA A 40 29.44 14.73 -17.43
C ALA A 40 30.37 15.27 -18.54
N LYS A 41 30.96 16.46 -18.34
CA LYS A 41 32.40 16.62 -18.00
C LYS A 41 32.91 18.08 -18.18
N VAL A 42 33.50 18.58 -17.10
CA VAL A 42 34.71 19.43 -16.95
C VAL A 42 34.71 20.93 -17.25
N THR A 43 35.07 21.61 -16.16
CA THR A 43 35.64 22.94 -15.88
C THR A 43 36.91 23.28 -16.66
N ILE A 44 37.06 24.52 -17.15
CA ILE A 44 38.33 25.29 -17.10
C ILE A 44 37.97 26.78 -16.92
N ALA A 45 38.68 27.44 -15.99
CA ALA A 45 38.68 28.88 -15.75
C ALA A 45 39.87 29.54 -16.46
N SER A 46 39.72 30.79 -16.92
CA SER A 46 40.81 31.78 -16.94
C SER A 46 40.30 33.19 -17.26
N ASP A 47 40.86 34.15 -16.54
CA ASP A 47 40.68 35.60 -16.56
C ASP A 47 40.95 36.30 -17.91
N GLY A 48 40.44 37.54 -18.03
CA GLY A 48 41.33 38.68 -18.29
C GLY A 48 41.25 39.42 -19.63
N SER A 49 40.63 40.60 -19.56
CA SER A 49 40.97 41.88 -20.24
C SER A 49 40.79 42.10 -21.77
N ASP A 50 39.96 43.11 -22.02
CA ASP A 50 40.18 44.29 -22.88
C ASP A 50 40.03 44.25 -24.41
N SER A 51 38.88 44.82 -24.81
CA SER A 51 38.76 46.05 -25.62
C SER A 51 38.40 45.95 -27.12
N VAL A 52 37.53 46.91 -27.47
CA VAL A 52 37.38 47.63 -28.76
C VAL A 52 36.11 47.37 -29.58
N ALA A 53 35.38 48.49 -29.75
CA ALA A 53 34.42 48.86 -30.80
C ALA A 53 33.10 48.06 -30.88
N GLY A 54 31.92 48.68 -30.89
CA GLY A 54 31.57 50.00 -31.39
C GLY A 54 30.52 49.86 -32.50
N ALA A 55 29.29 50.27 -32.20
CA ALA A 55 28.33 50.83 -33.15
C ALA A 55 27.63 49.93 -34.20
N ASN A 56 27.18 48.71 -33.86
CA ASN A 56 26.26 47.95 -34.75
C ASN A 56 25.09 47.19 -34.05
N GLN A 57 24.85 47.38 -32.75
CA GLN A 57 23.83 46.60 -32.02
C GLN A 57 22.41 47.18 -32.04
N SER A 58 22.22 48.45 -32.39
CA SER A 58 20.87 49.08 -32.31
C SER A 58 19.96 48.74 -33.50
N ALA A 59 20.51 48.56 -34.71
CA ALA A 59 19.72 48.22 -35.88
C ALA A 59 19.35 46.72 -35.94
N ALA A 60 20.23 45.84 -35.46
CA ALA A 60 19.97 44.40 -35.44
C ALA A 60 18.93 44.01 -34.37
N ASP A 61 18.91 44.67 -33.21
CA ASP A 61 17.88 44.45 -32.18
C ASP A 61 16.52 45.02 -32.58
N ALA A 62 16.49 46.14 -33.32
CA ALA A 62 15.24 46.69 -33.85
C ALA A 62 14.64 45.80 -34.95
N VAL A 63 15.47 45.23 -35.83
CA VAL A 63 15.03 44.30 -36.89
C VAL A 63 14.64 42.93 -36.31
N LEU A 64 15.30 42.46 -35.24
CA LEU A 64 14.86 41.26 -34.52
C LEU A 64 13.58 41.51 -33.72
N GLN A 65 13.39 42.67 -33.09
CA GLN A 65 12.14 43.00 -32.41
C GLN A 65 10.97 43.11 -33.41
N ASP A 66 11.18 43.68 -34.59
CA ASP A 66 10.12 43.85 -35.61
C ASP A 66 9.81 42.55 -36.39
N ALA A 67 10.76 41.61 -36.45
CA ALA A 67 10.52 40.25 -36.95
C ALA A 67 9.84 39.36 -35.89
N MET A 68 10.17 39.53 -34.61
CA MET A 68 9.56 38.78 -33.50
C MET A 68 8.12 39.23 -33.22
N THR A 69 7.78 40.51 -33.39
CA THR A 69 6.40 41.00 -33.23
C THR A 69 5.44 40.34 -34.20
N ASN A 70 5.81 40.16 -35.47
CA ASN A 70 4.92 39.57 -36.47
C ASN A 70 4.62 38.07 -36.23
N GLU A 71 5.61 37.28 -35.81
CA GLU A 71 5.37 35.88 -35.41
C GLU A 71 4.58 35.78 -34.10
N ASP A 72 4.84 36.66 -33.13
CA ASP A 72 4.11 36.66 -31.85
C ASP A 72 2.67 37.17 -31.99
N LEU A 73 2.38 38.12 -32.90
CA LEU A 73 1.01 38.49 -33.26
C LEU A 73 0.27 37.32 -33.92
N GLY A 74 0.94 36.57 -34.81
CA GLY A 74 0.39 35.36 -35.42
C GLY A 74 0.09 34.26 -34.39
N ARG A 75 1.03 34.00 -33.47
CA ARG A 75 0.85 33.01 -32.38
C ARG A 75 -0.21 33.44 -31.38
N ARG A 76 -0.30 34.72 -31.04
CA ARG A 76 -1.39 35.27 -30.21
C ARG A 76 -2.75 35.03 -30.84
N GLN A 77 -2.88 35.26 -32.14
CA GLN A 77 -4.12 35.02 -32.88
C GLN A 77 -4.48 33.53 -32.93
N VAL A 78 -3.49 32.65 -33.05
CA VAL A 78 -3.69 31.19 -32.96
C VAL A 78 -4.21 30.78 -31.58
N ILE A 79 -3.64 31.31 -30.49
CA ILE A 79 -4.13 31.04 -29.12
C ILE A 79 -5.56 31.54 -28.95
N LYS A 80 -5.87 32.75 -29.42
CA LYS A 80 -7.24 33.30 -29.39
C LYS A 80 -8.23 32.41 -30.15
N ASN A 81 -7.87 31.94 -31.34
CA ASN A 81 -8.72 31.06 -32.15
C ASN A 81 -8.94 29.69 -31.50
N ILE A 82 -7.94 29.15 -30.80
CA ILE A 82 -8.07 27.89 -30.03
C ILE A 82 -9.02 28.06 -28.85
N ILE A 83 -8.96 29.21 -28.16
CA ILE A 83 -9.89 29.52 -27.07
C ILE A 83 -11.31 29.64 -27.64
N VAL A 84 -11.51 30.46 -28.68
CA VAL A 84 -12.82 30.70 -29.28
C VAL A 84 -13.44 29.43 -29.85
N SER A 85 -12.67 28.60 -30.56
CA SER A 85 -13.15 27.31 -31.08
C SER A 85 -13.52 26.33 -29.96
N HIS A 86 -12.78 26.31 -28.85
CA HIS A 86 -13.14 25.50 -27.70
C HIS A 86 -14.44 25.97 -27.04
N PHE A 87 -14.68 27.27 -26.94
CA PHE A 87 -15.94 27.82 -26.43
C PHE A 87 -17.12 27.57 -27.37
N LEU A 88 -16.91 27.65 -28.69
CA LEU A 88 -17.92 27.34 -29.70
C LEU A 88 -18.25 25.83 -29.77
N SER A 89 -17.32 24.96 -29.37
CA SER A 89 -17.55 23.51 -29.35
C SER A 89 -18.52 23.01 -28.28
N GLY A 90 -19.05 23.89 -27.41
CA GLY A 90 -20.04 23.53 -26.39
C GLY A 90 -19.50 22.64 -25.25
N THR A 91 -18.18 22.52 -25.14
CA THR A 91 -17.57 21.61 -24.16
C THR A 91 -17.64 22.19 -22.76
N ALA A 92 -18.41 21.59 -21.85
CA ALA A 92 -18.59 22.04 -20.45
C ALA A 92 -17.35 21.88 -19.54
N LYS A 93 -16.22 21.41 -20.07
CA LYS A 93 -14.99 21.21 -19.30
C LYS A 93 -14.16 22.50 -19.30
N LYS A 94 -13.72 22.93 -18.12
CA LYS A 94 -12.79 24.07 -17.97
C LYS A 94 -11.53 23.80 -18.80
N LEU A 95 -11.20 24.73 -19.69
CA LEU A 95 -10.05 24.64 -20.56
C LEU A 95 -8.77 24.70 -19.71
N LYS A 96 -7.97 23.63 -19.71
CA LYS A 96 -6.72 23.61 -18.94
C LYS A 96 -5.64 24.37 -19.70
N LEU A 97 -4.83 25.14 -18.96
CA LEU A 97 -3.70 25.90 -19.51
C LEU A 97 -2.71 25.00 -20.27
N VAL A 98 -2.57 23.75 -19.83
CA VAL A 98 -1.73 22.72 -20.47
C VAL A 98 -2.25 22.36 -21.86
N ASP A 99 -3.56 22.14 -21.98
CA ASP A 99 -4.19 21.71 -23.24
C ASP A 99 -4.17 22.84 -24.28
N VAL A 100 -4.23 24.10 -23.84
CA VAL A 100 -4.07 25.28 -24.73
C VAL A 100 -2.62 25.42 -25.19
N ALA A 101 -1.66 25.26 -24.28
CA ALA A 101 -0.24 25.36 -24.60
C ALA A 101 0.18 24.26 -25.61
N GLU A 102 -0.31 23.03 -25.42
CA GLU A 102 -0.07 21.91 -26.31
C GLU A 102 -0.69 22.13 -27.70
N ARG A 103 -1.95 22.60 -27.77
CA ARG A 103 -2.63 22.90 -29.04
C ARG A 103 -2.05 24.11 -29.78
N ALA A 104 -1.45 25.05 -29.06
CA ALA A 104 -0.78 26.21 -29.64
C ALA A 104 0.70 25.94 -29.99
N GLY A 105 1.25 24.76 -29.65
CA GLY A 105 2.64 24.41 -29.91
C GLY A 105 3.65 25.16 -29.03
N ILE A 106 3.24 25.67 -27.87
CA ILE A 106 4.05 26.53 -26.99
C ILE A 106 4.27 25.82 -25.64
N THR A 107 5.43 26.02 -25.01
CA THR A 107 5.68 25.51 -23.66
C THR A 107 4.79 26.23 -22.65
N ARG A 108 4.31 25.51 -21.62
CA ARG A 108 3.47 26.09 -20.56
C ARG A 108 4.08 27.35 -19.93
N GLN A 109 5.40 27.38 -19.76
CA GLN A 109 6.13 28.50 -19.19
C GLN A 109 6.15 29.73 -20.12
N ALA A 110 6.27 29.52 -21.43
CA ALA A 110 6.21 30.60 -22.41
C ALA A 110 4.80 31.18 -22.52
N LEU A 111 3.75 30.34 -22.44
CA LEU A 111 2.37 30.83 -22.39
C LEU A 111 2.11 31.70 -21.15
N ASP A 112 2.65 31.32 -19.99
CA ASP A 112 2.48 32.07 -18.74
C ASP A 112 3.32 33.36 -18.70
N ARG A 113 4.50 33.38 -19.34
CA ARG A 113 5.41 34.54 -19.35
C ARG A 113 5.03 35.60 -20.39
N TYR A 114 4.63 35.18 -21.59
CA TYR A 114 4.42 36.08 -22.74
C TYR A 114 2.94 36.36 -23.05
N TYR A 115 2.02 35.54 -22.54
CA TYR A 115 0.57 35.64 -22.82
C TYR A 115 -0.28 35.55 -21.55
N SER A 116 0.21 36.16 -20.47
CA SER A 116 -0.47 36.19 -19.16
C SER A 116 -1.83 36.90 -19.20
N ASP A 117 -2.06 37.75 -20.20
CA ASP A 117 -3.30 38.47 -20.51
C ASP A 117 -4.43 37.55 -21.01
N LEU A 118 -4.09 36.39 -21.60
CA LEU A 118 -5.06 35.41 -22.12
C LEU A 118 -5.53 34.39 -21.06
N LYS A 119 -4.83 34.32 -19.93
CA LYS A 119 -5.13 33.43 -18.78
C LYS A 119 -6.52 33.62 -18.15
N PRO A 120 -7.07 34.85 -17.99
CA PRO A 120 -8.41 35.06 -17.44
C PRO A 120 -9.52 34.47 -18.32
N TYR A 121 -9.32 34.44 -19.64
CA TYR A 121 -10.28 33.90 -20.61
C TYR A 121 -10.28 32.37 -20.63
N ILE A 122 -9.10 31.74 -20.51
CA ILE A 122 -8.96 30.28 -20.38
C ILE A 122 -9.58 29.76 -19.07
N ALA A 123 -9.47 30.54 -17.99
CA ALA A 123 -10.04 30.21 -16.69
C ALA A 123 -11.55 30.50 -16.57
N GLY A 124 -12.16 31.14 -17.58
CA GLY A 124 -13.59 31.53 -17.58
C GLY A 124 -13.92 32.69 -16.65
N LYS A 125 -12.95 33.56 -16.31
CA LYS A 125 -13.13 34.75 -15.46
C LYS A 125 -13.43 36.03 -16.24
N LYS A 126 -13.18 36.04 -17.54
CA LYS A 126 -13.52 37.14 -18.46
C LYS A 126 -14.23 36.57 -19.68
N ASP A 127 -15.18 37.35 -20.22
CA ASP A 127 -16.01 36.91 -21.34
C ASP A 127 -15.21 36.84 -22.64
N VAL A 128 -15.42 35.74 -23.36
CA VAL A 128 -14.70 35.42 -24.62
C VAL A 128 -15.12 36.36 -25.76
N THR A 129 -16.19 37.14 -25.56
CA THR A 129 -16.67 38.21 -26.45
C THR A 129 -15.64 39.31 -26.66
N ASP A 130 -14.73 39.53 -25.71
CA ASP A 130 -13.66 40.53 -25.80
C ASP A 130 -12.44 40.04 -26.59
N LEU A 131 -12.36 38.74 -26.87
CA LEU A 131 -11.25 38.11 -27.59
C LEU A 131 -11.46 38.07 -29.11
N VAL A 132 -12.68 38.36 -29.57
CA VAL A 132 -13.14 38.18 -30.94
C VAL A 132 -13.34 39.52 -31.62
N ASP A 133 -12.56 39.76 -32.69
CA ASP A 133 -12.70 40.94 -33.54
C ASP A 133 -13.74 40.65 -34.64
N GLY A 134 -14.90 41.31 -34.55
CA GLY A 134 -16.00 41.20 -35.53
C GLY A 134 -17.38 40.95 -34.91
N THR A 135 -18.38 41.75 -35.32
CA THR A 135 -19.78 41.72 -34.82
C THR A 135 -20.46 40.35 -35.01
N GLN A 136 -20.18 39.66 -36.11
CA GLN A 136 -20.75 38.34 -36.41
C GLN A 136 -20.23 37.23 -35.49
N ALA A 137 -18.95 37.28 -35.12
CA ALA A 137 -18.34 36.25 -34.30
C ALA A 137 -18.65 36.47 -32.80
N LYS A 138 -18.86 37.73 -32.36
CA LYS A 138 -19.42 38.04 -31.03
C LYS A 138 -20.83 37.48 -30.86
N ALA A 139 -21.71 37.68 -31.84
CA ALA A 139 -23.07 37.14 -31.80
C ALA A 139 -23.10 35.59 -31.72
N ARG A 140 -22.15 34.89 -32.38
CA ARG A 140 -22.02 33.43 -32.27
C ARG A 140 -21.60 32.96 -30.89
N VAL A 141 -20.67 33.67 -30.24
CA VAL A 141 -20.22 33.35 -28.88
C VAL A 141 -21.33 33.60 -27.86
N GLU A 142 -22.07 34.71 -27.99
CA GLU A 142 -23.23 35.00 -27.14
C GLU A 142 -24.34 33.95 -27.31
N THR A 143 -24.66 33.58 -28.55
CA THR A 143 -25.64 32.51 -28.85
C THR A 143 -25.21 31.20 -28.21
N GLN A 144 -23.94 30.79 -28.34
CA GLN A 144 -23.46 29.56 -27.72
C GLN A 144 -23.46 29.63 -26.18
N ALA A 145 -23.19 30.79 -25.59
CA ALA A 145 -23.28 30.98 -24.14
C ALA A 145 -24.72 30.79 -23.66
N THR A 146 -25.72 31.31 -24.39
CA THR A 146 -27.13 31.07 -24.06
C THR A 146 -27.53 29.61 -24.21
N ILE A 147 -27.08 28.93 -25.27
CA ILE A 147 -27.32 27.49 -25.47
C ILE A 147 -26.74 26.68 -24.30
N ASN A 148 -25.49 26.92 -23.93
CA ASN A 148 -24.83 26.21 -22.83
C ASN A 148 -25.53 26.46 -21.48
N ALA A 149 -26.03 27.67 -21.24
CA ALA A 149 -26.79 28.01 -20.03
C ALA A 149 -28.15 27.31 -19.98
N VAL A 150 -28.82 27.17 -21.13
CA VAL A 150 -30.08 26.44 -21.27
C VAL A 150 -29.84 24.94 -21.07
N ASP A 151 -28.81 24.37 -21.69
CA ASP A 151 -28.43 22.96 -21.53
C ASP A 151 -28.09 22.61 -20.08
N ALA A 152 -27.38 23.49 -19.37
CA ALA A 152 -27.08 23.28 -17.95
C ALA A 152 -28.37 23.22 -17.11
N LYS A 153 -29.32 24.13 -17.36
CA LYS A 153 -30.63 24.13 -16.68
C LYS A 153 -31.43 22.86 -16.97
N TRP A 154 -31.43 22.39 -18.22
CA TRP A 154 -32.14 21.16 -18.59
C TRP A 154 -31.50 19.91 -18.01
N LYS A 155 -30.16 19.83 -17.93
CA LYS A 155 -29.45 18.73 -17.26
C LYS A 155 -29.81 18.66 -15.78
N THR A 156 -29.82 19.78 -15.08
CA THR A 156 -30.22 19.81 -13.66
C THR A 156 -31.68 19.40 -13.48
N LYS A 157 -32.59 19.83 -14.37
CA LYS A 157 -33.99 19.40 -14.33
C LYS A 157 -34.15 17.90 -14.61
N LEU A 158 -33.35 17.34 -15.52
CA LEU A 158 -33.38 15.92 -15.84
C LEU A 158 -32.90 15.08 -14.64
N GLU A 159 -31.82 15.49 -13.99
CA GLU A 159 -31.32 14.85 -12.77
C GLU A 159 -32.36 14.90 -11.64
N GLN A 160 -33.03 16.04 -11.45
CA GLN A 160 -34.10 16.18 -10.45
C GLN A 160 -35.28 15.26 -10.76
N ALA A 161 -35.74 15.23 -12.01
CA ALA A 161 -36.84 14.36 -12.43
C ALA A 161 -36.50 12.88 -12.27
N GLN A 162 -35.25 12.48 -12.52
CA GLN A 162 -34.79 11.09 -12.33
C GLN A 162 -34.79 10.69 -10.85
N VAL A 163 -34.31 11.58 -9.97
CA VAL A 163 -34.34 11.34 -8.52
C VAL A 163 -35.77 11.24 -7.99
N GLU A 164 -36.68 12.07 -8.48
CA GLU A 164 -38.10 12.01 -8.13
C GLU A 164 -38.73 10.70 -8.61
N GLN A 165 -38.46 10.28 -9.84
CA GLN A 165 -38.93 9.02 -10.40
C GLN A 165 -38.43 7.82 -9.59
N ASP A 166 -37.14 7.77 -9.24
CA ASP A 166 -36.58 6.67 -8.44
C ASP A 166 -37.23 6.59 -7.05
N LYS A 167 -37.53 7.75 -6.46
CA LYS A 167 -38.24 7.84 -5.18
C LYS A 167 -39.68 7.35 -5.30
N GLU A 168 -40.38 7.70 -6.37
CA GLU A 168 -41.74 7.24 -6.64
C GLU A 168 -41.79 5.74 -6.89
N VAL A 169 -40.85 5.20 -7.67
CA VAL A 169 -40.73 3.76 -7.92
C VAL A 169 -40.46 3.02 -6.61
N SER A 170 -39.53 3.51 -5.79
CA SER A 170 -39.24 2.91 -4.48
C SER A 170 -40.47 2.93 -3.55
N LYS A 171 -41.23 4.02 -3.54
CA LYS A 171 -42.47 4.13 -2.77
C LYS A 171 -43.57 3.21 -3.30
N ALA A 172 -43.70 3.07 -4.63
CA ALA A 172 -44.66 2.17 -5.26
C ALA A 172 -44.33 0.70 -4.96
N ILE A 173 -43.06 0.33 -5.04
CA ILE A 173 -42.55 -0.99 -4.65
C ILE A 173 -42.87 -1.25 -3.16
N GLY A 174 -42.54 -0.30 -2.27
CA GLY A 174 -42.82 -0.42 -0.84
C GLY A 174 -44.31 -0.47 -0.50
N SER A 175 -45.17 0.14 -1.32
CA SER A 175 -46.63 0.09 -1.14
C SER A 175 -47.25 -1.20 -1.68
N TYR A 176 -46.67 -1.81 -2.72
CA TYR A 176 -47.20 -3.02 -3.35
C TYR A 176 -46.68 -4.30 -2.69
N ILE A 177 -45.46 -4.26 -2.12
CA ILE A 177 -44.94 -5.36 -1.33
C ILE A 177 -45.58 -5.34 0.06
N THR A 178 -46.61 -6.18 0.23
CA THR A 178 -47.27 -6.38 1.52
C THR A 178 -46.33 -7.05 2.53
N THR A 179 -46.60 -6.87 3.83
CA THR A 179 -45.83 -7.51 4.92
C THR A 179 -45.71 -9.03 4.75
N LEU A 180 -46.72 -9.68 4.15
CA LEU A 180 -46.70 -11.10 3.85
C LEU A 180 -45.68 -11.44 2.75
N MET A 181 -45.64 -10.67 1.67
CA MET A 181 -44.66 -10.84 0.60
C MET A 181 -43.23 -10.55 1.06
N ASN A 182 -43.03 -9.59 1.97
CA ASN A 182 -41.72 -9.37 2.60
C ASN A 182 -41.28 -10.60 3.42
N GLY A 183 -42.22 -11.26 4.11
CA GLY A 183 -41.97 -12.54 4.78
C GLY A 183 -41.56 -13.62 3.78
N ASP A 184 -42.28 -13.74 2.67
CA ASP A 184 -41.98 -14.73 1.63
C ASP A 184 -40.63 -14.47 0.94
N ILE A 185 -40.28 -13.21 0.65
CA ILE A 185 -38.96 -12.83 0.11
C ILE A 185 -37.86 -13.18 1.11
N ALA A 186 -38.02 -12.83 2.39
CA ALA A 186 -37.03 -13.16 3.42
C ALA A 186 -36.86 -14.67 3.61
N ILE A 187 -37.95 -15.44 3.56
CA ILE A 187 -37.91 -16.91 3.62
C ILE A 187 -37.24 -17.48 2.37
N PHE A 188 -37.53 -16.94 1.19
CA PHE A 188 -36.92 -17.36 -0.06
C PHE A 188 -35.41 -17.09 -0.08
N GLU A 189 -34.99 -15.87 0.29
CA GLU A 189 -33.59 -15.49 0.40
C GLU A 189 -32.85 -16.32 1.44
N SER A 190 -33.46 -16.55 2.60
CA SER A 190 -32.92 -17.43 3.65
C SER A 190 -32.73 -18.87 3.14
N ASN A 191 -33.71 -19.40 2.39
CA ASN A 191 -33.60 -20.71 1.77
C ASN A 191 -32.51 -20.78 0.68
N GLN A 192 -32.35 -19.72 -0.11
CA GLN A 192 -31.30 -19.63 -1.12
C GLN A 192 -29.92 -19.58 -0.45
N LEU A 193 -29.78 -18.80 0.62
CA LEU A 193 -28.56 -18.70 1.42
C LEU A 193 -28.23 -20.04 2.09
N ARG A 194 -29.24 -20.73 2.65
CA ARG A 194 -29.08 -22.07 3.23
C ARG A 194 -28.60 -23.07 2.19
N LYS A 195 -29.20 -23.11 1.00
CA LYS A 195 -28.74 -23.98 -0.11
C LYS A 195 -27.31 -23.67 -0.54
N SER A 196 -26.95 -22.38 -0.60
CA SER A 196 -25.59 -21.95 -0.94
C SER A 196 -24.58 -22.42 0.12
N LEU A 197 -24.89 -22.22 1.41
CA LEU A 197 -24.05 -22.68 2.51
C LEU A 197 -23.93 -24.20 2.55
N GLU A 198 -25.01 -24.93 2.30
CA GLU A 198 -24.98 -26.39 2.23
C GLU A 198 -24.07 -26.87 1.09
N LYS A 199 -24.18 -26.25 -0.10
CA LYS A 199 -23.29 -26.54 -1.23
C LYS A 199 -21.82 -26.23 -0.89
N GLN A 200 -21.55 -25.10 -0.23
CA GLN A 200 -20.20 -24.75 0.19
C GLN A 200 -19.66 -25.72 1.25
N THR A 201 -20.51 -26.16 2.19
CA THR A 201 -20.15 -27.11 3.23
C THR A 201 -19.83 -28.49 2.63
N LEU A 202 -20.65 -28.95 1.68
CA LEU A 202 -20.40 -30.20 0.96
C LEU A 202 -19.10 -30.13 0.16
N HIS A 203 -18.88 -29.02 -0.55
CA HIS A 203 -17.63 -28.79 -1.28
C HIS A 203 -16.40 -28.73 -0.35
N ALA A 204 -16.53 -28.10 0.82
CA ALA A 204 -15.48 -28.08 1.83
C ALA A 204 -15.19 -29.48 2.39
N ALA A 205 -16.24 -30.29 2.61
CA ALA A 205 -16.09 -31.69 3.02
C ALA A 205 -15.39 -32.53 1.94
N ASP A 206 -15.71 -32.31 0.66
CA ASP A 206 -15.05 -33.00 -0.46
C ASP A 206 -13.59 -32.56 -0.63
N LEU A 207 -13.29 -31.27 -0.47
CA LEU A 207 -11.90 -30.78 -0.44
C LEU A 207 -11.13 -31.39 0.72
N LYS A 208 -11.72 -31.47 1.92
CA LYS A 208 -11.10 -32.11 3.07
C LYS A 208 -10.80 -33.58 2.78
N LYS A 209 -11.76 -34.34 2.23
CA LYS A 209 -11.52 -35.73 1.81
C LYS A 209 -10.40 -35.85 0.78
N LYS A 210 -10.29 -34.92 -0.17
CA LYS A 210 -9.19 -34.90 -1.16
C LYS A 210 -7.85 -34.61 -0.48
N VAL A 211 -7.81 -33.68 0.47
CA VAL A 211 -6.62 -33.39 1.28
C VAL A 211 -6.21 -34.63 2.07
N ASP A 212 -7.14 -35.24 2.82
CA ASP A 212 -6.88 -36.46 3.61
C ASP A 212 -6.38 -37.61 2.72
N LEU A 213 -6.93 -37.76 1.51
CA LEU A 213 -6.50 -38.77 0.54
C LEU A 213 -5.10 -38.45 -0.02
N LEU A 214 -4.80 -37.18 -0.31
CA LEU A 214 -3.47 -36.76 -0.75
C LEU A 214 -2.43 -36.89 0.37
N GLU A 215 -2.77 -36.57 1.61
CA GLU A 215 -1.94 -36.81 2.79
C GLU A 215 -1.69 -38.31 2.99
N LEU A 216 -2.73 -39.15 2.83
CA LEU A 216 -2.58 -40.59 2.88
C LEU A 216 -1.71 -41.11 1.72
N LYS A 217 -1.84 -40.55 0.52
CA LYS A 217 -0.96 -40.86 -0.61
C LYS A 217 0.47 -40.40 -0.36
N LEU A 218 0.68 -39.24 0.26
CA LEU A 218 2.02 -38.77 0.61
C LEU A 218 2.66 -39.65 1.68
N THR A 219 1.91 -40.08 2.71
CA THR A 219 2.41 -41.00 3.74
C THR A 219 2.67 -42.41 3.19
N THR A 220 1.82 -42.93 2.29
CA THR A 220 2.08 -44.19 1.58
C THR A 220 3.23 -44.08 0.58
N SER A 221 3.38 -42.94 -0.09
CA SER A 221 4.51 -42.68 -0.99
C SER A 221 5.80 -42.45 -0.22
N SER A 222 5.78 -41.85 0.97
CA SER A 222 6.95 -41.71 1.84
C SER A 222 7.32 -43.01 2.57
N THR A 223 6.41 -43.97 2.65
CA THR A 223 6.70 -45.31 3.18
C THR A 223 7.14 -46.29 2.07
N HIS A 224 6.68 -46.13 0.83
CA HIS A 224 7.20 -46.87 -0.34
C HIS A 224 8.46 -46.25 -0.95
N ALA A 225 8.66 -44.94 -0.82
CA ALA A 225 9.97 -44.32 -0.88
C ALA A 225 10.60 -44.37 0.52
N ALA A 226 10.93 -45.57 0.98
CA ALA A 226 11.98 -45.69 1.99
C ALA A 226 13.14 -44.81 1.51
N PRO A 227 13.61 -43.85 2.32
CA PRO A 227 14.67 -42.97 1.89
C PRO A 227 15.91 -43.83 1.76
N THR A 228 16.30 -44.13 0.52
CA THR A 228 17.67 -44.52 0.20
C THR A 228 18.64 -43.36 0.39
N GLY A 229 18.17 -42.20 0.84
CA GLY A 229 18.98 -41.24 1.57
C GLY A 229 19.00 -41.63 3.05
N ALA A 230 20.11 -42.23 3.49
CA ALA A 230 20.50 -42.18 4.90
C ALA A 230 20.23 -40.77 5.47
N PRO A 231 19.92 -40.61 6.76
CA PRO A 231 19.94 -39.30 7.39
C PRO A 231 21.36 -38.77 7.25
N SER A 232 21.62 -37.96 6.21
CA SER A 232 22.82 -37.17 6.16
C SER A 232 22.71 -36.25 7.35
N THR A 233 23.61 -36.45 8.30
CA THR A 233 23.99 -35.53 9.35
C THR A 233 24.27 -34.17 8.73
N HIS A 234 23.22 -33.40 8.48
CA HIS A 234 23.31 -32.01 8.11
C HIS A 234 23.45 -31.23 9.41
N ASP A 235 24.59 -30.57 9.60
CA ASP A 235 24.89 -29.76 10.77
C ASP A 235 23.89 -28.60 10.87
N LYS A 236 22.89 -28.78 11.71
CA LYS A 236 21.92 -27.77 12.11
C LYS A 236 22.31 -27.29 13.49
N VAL A 237 22.66 -26.01 13.59
CA VAL A 237 23.01 -25.38 14.86
C VAL A 237 21.95 -24.35 15.18
N VAL A 238 21.29 -24.50 16.32
CA VAL A 238 20.20 -23.64 16.77
C VAL A 238 20.74 -22.70 17.85
N TYR A 239 20.58 -21.40 17.63
CA TYR A 239 20.87 -20.34 18.59
C TYR A 239 19.55 -19.73 19.05
N ASP A 240 19.06 -20.22 20.18
CA ASP A 240 17.91 -19.65 20.86
C ASP A 240 18.35 -18.54 21.82
N VAL A 241 17.61 -17.43 21.80
CA VAL A 241 17.71 -16.39 22.82
C VAL A 241 16.61 -16.72 23.82
N ASP A 242 16.98 -17.03 25.07
CA ASP A 242 16.02 -17.48 26.08
C ASP A 242 15.18 -16.31 26.62
N ILE A 243 14.16 -15.94 25.83
CA ILE A 243 13.22 -14.87 26.16
C ILE A 243 12.42 -15.19 27.43
N GLU A 244 12.21 -16.47 27.75
CA GLU A 244 11.45 -16.85 28.94
C GLU A 244 12.22 -16.50 30.22
N GLN A 245 13.52 -16.79 30.25
CA GLN A 245 14.40 -16.36 31.35
C GLN A 245 14.47 -14.83 31.45
N LEU A 246 14.60 -14.13 30.32
CA LEU A 246 14.57 -12.66 30.27
C LEU A 246 13.27 -12.10 30.85
N CYS A 247 12.12 -12.71 30.57
CA CYS A 247 10.83 -12.31 31.13
C CYS A 247 10.78 -12.54 32.65
N VAL A 248 11.33 -13.65 33.17
CA VAL A 248 11.44 -13.89 34.62
C VAL A 248 12.29 -12.81 35.29
N HIS A 249 13.40 -12.40 34.66
CA HIS A 249 14.25 -11.33 35.17
C HIS A 249 13.52 -9.99 35.17
N TYR A 250 12.79 -9.65 34.10
CA TYR A 250 11.97 -8.45 34.03
C TYR A 250 10.87 -8.42 35.12
N GLN A 251 10.22 -9.54 35.41
CA GLN A 251 9.24 -9.59 36.50
C GLN A 251 9.83 -9.27 37.87
N ARG A 252 11.11 -9.59 38.07
CA ARG A 252 11.84 -9.32 39.32
C ARG A 252 12.36 -7.89 39.38
N SER A 253 12.96 -7.38 38.30
CA SER A 253 13.59 -6.06 38.27
C SER A 253 12.64 -4.93 37.90
N ARG A 254 11.56 -5.22 37.16
CA ARG A 254 10.63 -4.28 36.51
C ARG A 254 11.32 -3.17 35.71
N SER A 255 12.53 -3.43 35.21
CA SER A 255 13.30 -2.50 34.41
C SER A 255 13.35 -3.00 32.97
N LEU A 256 12.85 -2.19 32.03
CA LEU A 256 12.91 -2.46 30.59
C LEU A 256 14.36 -2.36 30.08
N ASP A 257 15.11 -1.37 30.55
CA ASP A 257 16.51 -1.17 30.15
C ASP A 257 17.36 -2.43 30.41
N GLN A 258 17.20 -3.06 31.59
CA GLN A 258 17.91 -4.31 31.91
C GLN A 258 17.50 -5.47 31.00
N PHE A 259 16.23 -5.51 30.56
CA PHE A 259 15.74 -6.52 29.64
C PHE A 259 16.33 -6.33 28.24
N GLU A 260 16.39 -5.10 27.75
CA GLU A 260 17.01 -4.76 26.46
C GLU A 260 18.52 -5.00 26.46
N ASP A 261 19.22 -4.60 27.52
CA ASP A 261 20.66 -4.83 27.68
C ASP A 261 21.01 -6.32 27.67
N ALA A 262 20.22 -7.14 28.38
CA ALA A 262 20.40 -8.58 28.40
C ALA A 262 20.09 -9.22 27.02
N LYS A 263 19.07 -8.74 26.31
CA LYS A 263 18.76 -9.16 24.93
C LYS A 263 19.92 -8.85 23.98
N GLU A 264 20.48 -7.64 24.02
CA GLU A 264 21.63 -7.27 23.17
C GLU A 264 22.90 -8.04 23.56
N MET A 265 23.09 -8.38 24.84
CA MET A 265 24.21 -9.20 25.30
C MET A 265 24.16 -10.61 24.70
N GLU A 266 23.01 -11.28 24.74
CA GLU A 266 22.81 -12.60 24.13
C GLU A 266 23.00 -12.55 22.60
N LEU A 267 22.47 -11.52 21.94
CA LEU A 267 22.67 -11.32 20.50
C LEU A 267 24.15 -11.10 20.15
N ARG A 268 24.90 -10.37 20.98
CA ARG A 268 26.34 -10.18 20.80
C ARG A 268 27.09 -11.49 20.97
N ALA A 269 26.74 -12.31 21.96
CA ALA A 269 27.32 -13.63 22.15
C ALA A 269 27.06 -14.55 20.95
N ILE A 270 25.90 -14.45 20.30
CA ILE A 270 25.60 -15.17 19.06
C ILE A 270 26.47 -14.66 17.90
N ARG A 271 26.67 -13.34 17.77
CA ARG A 271 27.54 -12.76 16.73
C ARG A 271 28.97 -13.30 16.81
N GLU A 272 29.52 -13.43 18.02
CA GLU A 272 30.86 -14.00 18.22
C GLU A 272 30.95 -15.46 17.78
N LYS A 273 29.86 -16.22 17.88
CA LYS A 273 29.82 -17.62 17.43
C LYS A 273 29.92 -17.75 15.92
N PHE A 274 29.49 -16.76 15.12
CA PHE A 274 29.62 -16.80 13.65
C PHE A 274 31.08 -16.85 13.18
N ALA A 275 32.01 -16.25 13.93
CA ALA A 275 33.42 -16.29 13.60
C ALA A 275 33.95 -17.73 13.46
N ARG A 276 33.39 -18.68 14.24
CA ARG A 276 33.78 -20.09 14.25
C ARG A 276 33.42 -20.84 12.96
N PHE A 277 32.44 -20.33 12.21
CA PHE A 277 31.92 -20.97 10.99
C PHE A 277 32.45 -20.32 9.71
N THR A 278 33.29 -19.28 9.81
CA THR A 278 33.82 -18.55 8.65
C THR A 278 34.65 -19.42 7.71
N THR A 279 35.26 -20.48 8.23
CA THR A 279 36.05 -21.46 7.48
C THR A 279 35.22 -22.55 6.81
N MET A 280 33.93 -22.67 7.15
CA MET A 280 33.05 -23.68 6.58
C MET A 280 32.45 -23.19 5.24
N PRO A 281 32.48 -24.00 4.17
CA PRO A 281 31.81 -23.68 2.92
C PRO A 281 30.29 -23.88 3.05
N ASN A 282 29.49 -23.10 2.32
CA ASN A 282 28.04 -23.25 2.19
C ASN A 282 27.26 -23.18 3.52
N VAL A 283 27.54 -22.14 4.32
CA VAL A 283 26.78 -21.83 5.53
C VAL A 283 25.60 -20.93 5.20
N HIS A 284 24.43 -21.30 5.71
CA HIS A 284 23.19 -20.54 5.58
C HIS A 284 22.73 -20.08 6.96
N VAL A 285 22.66 -18.76 7.14
CA VAL A 285 22.13 -18.12 8.32
C VAL A 285 20.64 -17.87 8.15
N VAL A 286 19.85 -18.60 8.93
CA VAL A 286 18.39 -18.56 8.94
C VAL A 286 17.96 -17.76 10.17
N MET A 287 17.53 -16.53 9.95
CA MET A 287 17.05 -15.64 10.99
C MET A 287 15.54 -15.78 11.14
N PHE A 288 15.06 -16.09 12.33
CA PHE A 288 13.64 -16.10 12.66
C PHE A 288 13.25 -14.78 13.32
N ALA A 289 12.45 -13.97 12.64
CA ALA A 289 11.95 -12.70 13.18
C ALA A 289 10.87 -13.00 14.24
N ASP A 290 11.26 -12.98 15.52
CA ASP A 290 10.34 -13.33 16.59
C ASP A 290 9.34 -12.20 16.84
N ARG A 291 8.07 -12.46 16.53
CA ARG A 291 6.93 -11.56 16.81
C ARG A 291 6.12 -12.02 18.04
N TYR A 292 6.62 -13.04 18.74
CA TYR A 292 5.97 -13.74 19.85
C TYR A 292 4.68 -14.47 19.47
N ILE A 293 4.52 -14.80 18.19
CA ILE A 293 3.30 -15.41 17.64
C ILE A 293 3.43 -16.93 17.49
N CYS A 294 4.63 -17.46 17.31
CA CYS A 294 4.88 -18.91 17.20
C CYS A 294 6.13 -19.27 18.01
N ARG A 295 6.21 -20.51 18.46
CA ARG A 295 7.33 -21.03 19.23
C ARG A 295 8.53 -21.27 18.32
N PHE A 296 9.66 -20.63 18.67
CA PHE A 296 10.91 -20.79 17.93
C PHE A 296 11.37 -22.25 17.84
N ASN A 297 11.18 -23.04 18.90
CA ASN A 297 11.57 -24.46 18.93
C ASN A 297 10.85 -25.30 17.88
N GLU A 298 9.58 -25.01 17.62
CA GLU A 298 8.77 -25.73 16.63
C GLU A 298 9.19 -25.34 15.21
N PHE A 299 9.42 -24.04 14.96
CA PHE A 299 10.01 -23.58 13.71
C PHE A 299 11.38 -24.21 13.47
N ALA A 300 12.25 -24.17 14.47
CA ALA A 300 13.58 -24.75 14.40
C ALA A 300 13.47 -26.23 14.07
N ALA A 301 12.68 -27.03 14.80
CA ALA A 301 12.49 -28.46 14.57
C ALA A 301 12.03 -28.79 13.14
N ASN A 302 11.06 -28.03 12.61
CA ASN A 302 10.47 -28.25 11.29
C ASN A 302 11.35 -27.74 10.13
N TYR A 303 12.35 -26.91 10.41
CA TYR A 303 13.27 -26.43 9.39
C TYR A 303 14.17 -27.58 8.91
N SER A 304 14.09 -27.86 7.60
CA SER A 304 14.93 -28.83 6.91
C SER A 304 15.92 -28.12 6.00
N ALA A 305 17.21 -28.33 6.27
CA ALA A 305 18.29 -27.84 5.44
C ALA A 305 18.57 -28.84 4.31
N VAL A 306 18.60 -28.37 3.06
CA VAL A 306 18.95 -29.22 1.90
C VAL A 306 20.37 -28.89 1.46
N GLY A 307 21.34 -29.74 1.84
CA GLY A 307 22.71 -29.68 1.33
C GLY A 307 23.60 -28.55 1.86
N GLU A 308 23.17 -27.83 2.91
CA GLU A 308 23.88 -26.69 3.51
C GLU A 308 23.89 -26.77 5.05
N THR A 309 24.96 -26.26 5.68
CA THR A 309 25.03 -26.12 7.15
C THR A 309 24.17 -24.93 7.55
N SER A 310 23.11 -25.18 8.32
CA SER A 310 22.12 -24.14 8.67
C SER A 310 22.28 -23.67 10.11
N LEU A 311 22.55 -22.37 10.26
CA LEU A 311 22.59 -21.68 11.55
C LEU A 311 21.23 -21.00 11.75
N ILE A 312 20.39 -21.56 12.61
CA ILE A 312 19.05 -21.04 12.88
C ILE A 312 19.11 -20.16 14.12
N ILE A 313 18.72 -18.90 14.00
CA ILE A 313 18.80 -17.92 15.09
C ILE A 313 17.44 -17.33 15.38
N ARG A 314 17.10 -17.22 16.65
CA ARG A 314 15.97 -16.43 17.11
C ARG A 314 16.34 -14.95 17.17
N LEU A 315 15.61 -14.11 16.43
CA LEU A 315 15.88 -12.68 16.31
C LEU A 315 14.71 -11.85 16.87
N PRO A 316 14.73 -11.51 18.18
CA PRO A 316 13.74 -10.65 18.84
C PRO A 316 14.02 -9.14 18.57
N LEU A 317 14.13 -8.77 17.29
CA LEU A 317 14.39 -7.39 16.84
C LEU A 317 13.22 -6.87 15.99
N PHE A 318 12.85 -5.60 16.19
CA PHE A 318 11.64 -5.03 15.57
C PHE A 318 11.94 -3.96 14.55
N THR A 319 13.03 -3.21 14.75
CA THR A 319 13.35 -2.08 13.89
C THR A 319 14.31 -2.46 12.78
N ARG A 320 14.20 -1.76 11.64
CA ARG A 320 15.14 -1.90 10.52
C ARG A 320 16.59 -1.66 10.93
N ILE A 321 16.83 -0.71 11.83
CA ILE A 321 18.18 -0.30 12.24
C ILE A 321 18.86 -1.45 12.99
N GLU A 322 18.16 -2.06 13.96
CA GLU A 322 18.67 -3.19 14.73
C GLU A 322 18.95 -4.40 13.82
N ILE A 323 18.01 -4.75 12.95
CA ILE A 323 18.14 -5.89 12.04
C ILE A 323 19.31 -5.65 11.07
N SER A 324 19.41 -4.46 10.48
CA SER A 324 20.53 -4.12 9.60
C SER A 324 21.87 -4.14 10.33
N ASN A 325 21.92 -3.66 11.58
CA ASN A 325 23.13 -3.71 12.40
C ASN A 325 23.53 -5.16 12.70
N PHE A 326 22.58 -6.04 13.00
CA PHE A 326 22.86 -7.47 13.17
C PHE A 326 23.40 -8.10 11.88
N ILE A 327 22.76 -7.83 10.73
CA ILE A 327 23.15 -8.39 9.43
C ILE A 327 24.56 -7.95 9.00
N LYS A 328 24.99 -6.74 9.34
CA LYS A 328 26.36 -6.24 9.01
C LYS A 328 27.47 -7.08 9.66
N HIS A 329 27.19 -7.73 10.78
CA HIS A 329 28.16 -8.58 11.47
C HIS A 329 28.19 -10.02 10.93
N ILE A 330 27.26 -10.38 10.04
CA ILE A 330 27.26 -11.68 9.39
C ILE A 330 28.28 -11.65 8.25
N PRO A 331 29.22 -12.61 8.20
CA PRO A 331 30.18 -12.74 7.11
C PRO A 331 29.53 -12.76 5.72
N ASN A 332 30.13 -12.07 4.75
CA ASN A 332 29.54 -11.90 3.43
C ASN A 332 29.47 -13.17 2.58
N ASN A 333 30.22 -14.21 2.96
CA ASN A 333 30.19 -15.53 2.32
C ASN A 333 28.99 -16.37 2.74
N PHE A 334 28.22 -15.96 3.75
CA PHE A 334 27.05 -16.70 4.21
C PHE A 334 25.79 -16.25 3.48
N LYS A 335 24.94 -17.22 3.14
CA LYS A 335 23.56 -16.94 2.71
C LYS A 335 22.75 -16.45 3.90
N ARG A 336 21.88 -15.47 3.69
CA ARG A 336 21.07 -14.83 4.73
C ARG A 336 19.60 -14.90 4.37
N SER A 337 18.82 -15.66 5.14
CA SER A 337 17.38 -15.69 5.01
C SER A 337 16.69 -15.15 6.26
N LEU A 338 15.56 -14.47 6.08
CA LEU A 338 14.70 -14.00 7.16
C LEU A 338 13.33 -14.65 7.05
N TYR A 339 12.94 -15.39 8.09
CA TYR A 339 11.65 -16.04 8.23
C TYR A 339 10.76 -15.22 9.15
N VAL A 340 9.59 -14.83 8.63
CA VAL A 340 8.70 -13.88 9.30
C VAL A 340 7.34 -14.55 9.49
N PRO A 341 6.98 -14.88 10.74
CA PRO A 341 5.67 -15.40 11.05
C PRO A 341 4.59 -14.32 10.84
N TYR A 342 3.46 -14.71 10.23
CA TYR A 342 2.34 -13.81 9.96
C TYR A 342 1.00 -14.38 10.44
N LEU A 343 0.24 -13.54 11.17
CA LEU A 343 -1.18 -13.73 11.47
C LEU A 343 -1.95 -12.47 11.03
N PRO A 344 -3.09 -12.63 10.34
CA PRO A 344 -3.81 -11.49 9.76
C PRO A 344 -4.60 -10.68 10.79
N LEU A 345 -5.12 -11.32 11.84
CA LEU A 345 -5.99 -10.69 12.82
C LEU A 345 -5.19 -10.31 14.07
N GLU A 346 -5.35 -9.06 14.51
CA GLU A 346 -4.67 -8.53 15.71
C GLU A 346 -5.12 -9.24 16.99
N ILE A 347 -6.41 -9.57 17.09
CA ILE A 347 -6.97 -10.29 18.23
C ILE A 347 -6.31 -11.67 18.37
N GLU A 348 -6.06 -12.35 17.26
CA GLU A 348 -5.39 -13.65 17.24
C GLU A 348 -3.92 -13.52 17.68
N ARG A 349 -3.20 -12.50 17.19
CA ARG A 349 -1.82 -12.23 17.63
C ARG A 349 -1.73 -12.01 19.15
N LYS A 350 -2.63 -11.19 19.69
CA LYS A 350 -2.71 -10.91 21.13
C LYS A 350 -3.04 -12.17 21.93
N ALA A 351 -4.03 -12.94 21.49
CA ALA A 351 -4.40 -14.19 22.14
C ALA A 351 -3.26 -15.22 22.14
N GLN A 352 -2.54 -15.35 21.01
CA GLN A 352 -1.43 -16.28 20.87
C GLN A 352 -0.25 -15.92 21.78
N ARG A 353 0.09 -14.64 21.90
CA ARG A 353 1.11 -14.17 22.86
C ARG A 353 0.75 -14.51 24.29
N VAL A 354 -0.48 -14.21 24.70
CA VAL A 354 -0.97 -14.54 26.04
C VAL A 354 -0.91 -16.05 26.28
N PHE A 355 -1.20 -16.86 25.26
CA PHE A 355 -1.16 -18.32 25.38
C PHE A 355 0.27 -18.87 25.50
N ASN A 356 1.20 -18.34 24.71
CA ASN A 356 2.60 -18.78 24.72
C ASN A 356 3.34 -18.34 25.98
N PHE A 357 3.06 -17.14 26.48
CA PHE A 357 3.74 -16.53 27.63
C PHE A 357 2.86 -16.48 28.88
N LYS A 358 2.00 -17.48 29.10
CA LYS A 358 1.07 -17.53 30.26
C LYS A 358 1.78 -17.43 31.61
N GLN A 359 2.88 -18.18 31.77
CA GLN A 359 3.60 -18.25 33.04
C GLN A 359 4.44 -17.00 33.27
N ASN A 360 5.08 -16.51 32.20
CA ASN A 360 5.96 -15.35 32.24
C ASN A 360 5.52 -14.31 31.19
N PRO A 361 4.55 -13.42 31.50
CA PRO A 361 4.13 -12.37 30.58
C PRO A 361 5.29 -11.50 30.10
N LEU A 362 5.27 -11.22 28.79
CA LEU A 362 6.17 -10.27 28.15
C LEU A 362 5.93 -8.84 28.66
N PRO A 363 6.97 -7.98 28.69
CA PRO A 363 6.81 -6.55 28.91
C PRO A 363 5.79 -5.95 27.92
N PRO A 364 4.88 -5.08 28.36
CA PRO A 364 3.86 -4.51 27.47
C PRO A 364 4.49 -3.65 26.36
N GLU A 365 5.60 -2.96 26.64
CA GLU A 365 6.33 -2.15 25.66
C GLU A 365 6.93 -3.03 24.56
N GLU A 366 7.50 -4.18 24.91
CA GLU A 366 8.06 -5.17 23.98
C GLU A 366 6.94 -5.78 23.10
N ALA A 367 5.79 -6.08 23.67
CA ALA A 367 4.63 -6.57 22.92
C ALA A 367 4.10 -5.51 21.93
N MET A 368 4.09 -4.24 22.32
CA MET A 368 3.72 -3.13 21.43
C MET A 368 4.75 -2.94 20.32
N ALA A 369 6.04 -3.03 20.63
CA ALA A 369 7.12 -2.96 19.64
C ALA A 369 7.03 -4.11 18.61
N ALA A 370 6.68 -5.31 19.06
CA ALA A 370 6.45 -6.46 18.17
C ALA A 370 5.27 -6.26 17.20
N ASP A 371 4.22 -5.54 17.62
CA ASP A 371 3.08 -5.20 16.75
C ASP A 371 3.40 -4.10 15.75
N GLY A 372 4.17 -3.09 16.17
CA GLY A 372 4.60 -1.95 15.35
C GLY A 372 5.85 -2.21 14.52
N ALA A 373 6.32 -3.45 14.46
CA ALA A 373 7.61 -3.77 13.88
C ALA A 373 7.67 -3.58 12.36
N ASP A 374 8.85 -3.20 11.87
CA ASP A 374 9.05 -2.85 10.46
C ASP A 374 8.80 -4.04 9.54
N THR A 375 8.21 -3.75 8.36
CA THR A 375 8.01 -4.77 7.33
C THR A 375 9.35 -5.09 6.64
N PRO A 376 9.80 -6.35 6.64
CA PRO A 376 11.06 -6.74 6.03
C PRO A 376 11.12 -6.46 4.54
N ASN A 377 12.28 -6.01 4.08
CA ASN A 377 12.52 -5.69 2.68
C ASN A 377 13.88 -6.23 2.24
N MET A 378 13.96 -6.73 1.00
CA MET A 378 15.21 -7.21 0.38
C MET A 378 16.33 -6.16 0.41
N ALA A 379 15.98 -4.87 0.42
CA ALA A 379 16.93 -3.76 0.55
C ALA A 379 17.71 -3.76 1.88
N TRP A 380 17.40 -4.64 2.83
CA TRP A 380 18.13 -4.79 4.09
C TRP A 380 19.40 -5.66 3.98
N GLY A 381 19.68 -6.20 2.79
CA GLY A 381 20.85 -7.06 2.55
C GLY A 381 20.60 -8.53 2.85
N LEU A 382 19.36 -8.97 2.63
CA LEU A 382 18.93 -10.36 2.78
C LEU A 382 18.89 -11.03 1.40
N ASP A 383 19.28 -12.30 1.33
CA ASP A 383 19.20 -13.09 0.11
C ASP A 383 17.80 -13.67 -0.11
N GLN A 384 17.08 -13.92 0.99
CA GLN A 384 15.73 -14.45 0.95
C GLN A 384 14.88 -13.91 2.11
N ILE A 385 13.62 -13.59 1.83
CA ILE A 385 12.60 -13.30 2.85
C ILE A 385 11.46 -14.28 2.65
N VAL A 386 11.11 -15.01 3.71
CA VAL A 386 10.03 -15.99 3.72
C VAL A 386 9.00 -15.57 4.74
N THR A 387 7.83 -15.16 4.27
CA THR A 387 6.66 -14.96 5.14
C THR A 387 5.84 -16.23 5.16
N PHE A 388 5.50 -16.71 6.35
CA PHE A 388 4.67 -17.90 6.49
C PHE A 388 3.51 -17.65 7.44
N LYS A 389 2.34 -18.17 7.08
CA LYS A 389 1.12 -18.03 7.87
C LYS A 389 1.12 -19.08 8.97
N ILE A 390 0.97 -18.64 10.22
CA ILE A 390 0.82 -19.53 11.37
C ILE A 390 -0.65 -19.94 11.50
N ARG A 391 -0.91 -21.20 11.90
CA ARG A 391 -2.25 -21.66 12.27
C ARG A 391 -2.50 -21.35 13.74
N GLN A 392 -3.74 -20.97 14.09
CA GLN A 392 -4.09 -20.79 15.50
C GLN A 392 -3.78 -22.07 16.29
N GLY A 393 -2.95 -21.96 17.33
CA GLY A 393 -2.57 -23.08 18.20
C GLY A 393 -1.14 -23.60 18.07
N ASP A 394 -0.37 -23.14 17.05
CA ASP A 394 1.08 -23.40 16.86
C ASP A 394 1.99 -22.41 17.65
#